data_AF-A0A140D7Y4-F1
#
_entry.id   AF-A0A140D7Y4-F1
#
_cell.length_a   1.000
_cell.length_b   1.000
_cell.length_c   1.000
_cell.angle_alpha   90.00
_cell.angle_beta   90.00
_cell.angle_gamma   90.00
#
_symmetry.space_group_name_H-M   'P 1'
#
loop_
_entity.id
_entity.type
_entity.pdbx_description
1 polymer ?
#
loop_
_entity_poly.entity_id
_entity_poly.type
_entity_poly.pdbx_seq_one_letter_code
_entity_poly.pdbx_strand_id
1 'polypeptide(L)'
;MHLNTDIFTQVVSLKLKNRENRLYRVLKASLRKVYVPRISRVNERKSKPDKNQVFINKIRNNYINNMFTNYDKDPLNNLLLDLFPSIYNLEITKKKRRYTRNYSLSLTKYILNTLKQLRLRGIRIEAKGRLTKRLTASRSIFKVRWKGGLKNVDSSFRGISATMLRGFVKPNIAYSLINSKNRNGAFGFRAWTSTK
;
A
#
# COMPACT_ATOMS: atom_id res chain seq x y z
N MET A 1 14.89 -3.53 -2.32
CA MET A 1 15.15 -2.11 -2.00
C MET A 1 13.93 -1.19 -2.14
N HIS A 2 12.93 -1.47 -2.99
CA HIS A 2 11.87 -0.50 -3.32
C HIS A 2 10.75 -0.33 -2.28
N LEU A 3 10.71 -1.18 -1.25
CA LEU A 3 9.65 -1.17 -0.23
C LEU A 3 9.85 -0.09 0.83
N ASN A 4 11.10 0.33 1.06
CA ASN A 4 11.42 1.41 1.98
C ASN A 4 11.85 2.65 1.18
N THR A 5 11.13 3.76 1.39
CA THR A 5 11.37 5.03 0.68
C THR A 5 12.71 5.67 1.05
N ASP A 6 13.19 5.50 2.28
CA ASP A 6 14.47 6.07 2.75
C ASP A 6 15.66 5.40 2.09
N ILE A 7 15.69 4.06 2.09
CA ILE A 7 16.74 3.29 1.40
C ILE A 7 16.72 3.61 -0.10
N PHE A 8 15.52 3.70 -0.69
CA PHE A 8 15.38 4.02 -2.10
C PHE A 8 15.91 5.44 -2.43
N THR A 9 15.58 6.45 -1.63
CA THR A 9 16.07 7.82 -1.85
C THR A 9 17.57 7.92 -1.67
N GLN A 10 18.15 7.23 -0.67
CA GLN A 10 19.59 7.22 -0.43
C GLN A 10 20.33 6.66 -1.65
N VAL A 11 19.94 5.47 -2.12
CA VAL A 11 20.59 4.81 -3.26
C VAL A 11 20.49 5.64 -4.53
N VAL A 12 19.33 6.23 -4.82
CA VAL A 12 19.17 7.07 -6.01
C VAL A 12 19.97 8.37 -5.89
N SER A 13 20.02 8.99 -4.70
CA SER A 13 20.80 10.20 -4.47
C SER A 13 22.30 9.96 -4.71
N LEU A 14 22.85 8.82 -4.28
CA LEU A 14 24.23 8.41 -4.53
C LEU A 14 24.50 8.26 -6.03
N LYS A 15 23.56 7.69 -6.79
CA LYS A 15 23.68 7.59 -8.26
C LYS A 15 23.60 8.94 -8.95
N LEU A 16 22.80 9.88 -8.45
CA LEU A 16 22.70 11.25 -8.97
C LEU A 16 23.91 12.13 -8.61
N LYS A 17 24.65 11.78 -7.55
CA LYS A 17 25.88 12.46 -7.16
C LYS A 17 26.97 12.31 -8.23
N ASN A 18 27.01 11.18 -8.93
CA ASN A 18 27.92 10.98 -10.07
C ASN A 18 27.45 11.80 -11.29
N ARG A 19 28.29 12.74 -11.72
CA ARG A 19 28.07 13.68 -12.83
C ARG A 19 27.93 13.01 -14.20
N GLU A 20 28.55 11.86 -14.41
CA GLU A 20 28.46 11.14 -15.68
C GLU A 20 27.05 10.59 -15.92
N ASN A 21 26.33 10.31 -14.84
CA ASN A 21 24.97 9.80 -14.90
C ASN A 21 24.01 10.89 -15.36
N ARG A 22 23.28 10.61 -16.45
CA ARG A 22 22.20 11.49 -16.91
C ARG A 22 21.01 11.32 -15.96
N LEU A 23 20.59 12.42 -15.31
CA LEU A 23 19.44 12.45 -14.39
C LEU A 23 18.24 11.63 -14.89
N TYR A 24 17.81 11.88 -16.13
CA TYR A 24 16.67 11.16 -16.73
C TYR A 24 16.87 9.63 -16.80
N ARG A 25 18.08 9.19 -17.16
CA ARG A 25 18.40 7.76 -17.27
C ARG A 25 18.39 7.10 -15.90
N VAL A 26 18.91 7.77 -14.87
CA VAL A 26 18.86 7.29 -13.49
C VAL A 26 17.40 7.13 -13.04
N LEU A 27 16.58 8.18 -13.16
CA LEU A 27 15.17 8.11 -12.76
C LEU A 27 14.40 7.01 -13.52
N LYS A 28 14.62 6.87 -14.84
CA LYS A 28 14.01 5.81 -15.66
C LYS A 28 14.44 4.41 -15.18
N ALA A 29 15.74 4.20 -14.97
CA ALA A 29 16.28 2.91 -14.57
C ALA A 29 15.82 2.52 -13.15
N SER A 30 15.78 3.48 -12.23
CA SER A 30 15.29 3.26 -10.85
C SER A 30 13.84 2.77 -10.84
N LEU A 31 12.96 3.39 -11.62
CA LEU A 31 11.55 2.98 -11.70
C LEU A 31 11.33 1.67 -12.45
N ARG A 32 12.20 1.33 -13.41
CA ARG A 32 12.10 0.06 -14.15
C ARG A 32 12.23 -1.14 -13.21
N LYS A 33 13.06 -1.03 -12.16
CA LYS A 33 13.28 -2.08 -11.15
C LYS A 33 12.11 -2.25 -10.18
N VAL A 34 11.25 -1.23 -10.04
CA VAL A 34 10.11 -1.28 -9.11
C VAL A 34 9.01 -2.16 -9.69
N TYR A 35 8.72 -3.29 -9.05
CA TYR A 35 7.55 -4.10 -9.38
C TYR A 35 6.27 -3.49 -8.81
N VAL A 36 5.25 -3.34 -9.65
CA VAL A 36 3.91 -2.91 -9.26
C VAL A 36 2.95 -3.97 -9.82
N PRO A 37 2.09 -4.58 -8.99
CA PRO A 37 1.20 -5.64 -9.43
C PRO A 37 0.19 -5.10 -10.46
N ARG A 38 -0.14 -5.92 -11.46
CA ARG A 38 -1.17 -5.61 -12.45
C ARG A 38 -2.54 -5.70 -11.78
N ILE A 39 -3.30 -4.60 -11.78
CA ILE A 39 -4.63 -4.51 -11.17
C ILE A 39 -5.62 -4.03 -12.23
N SER A 40 -6.82 -4.64 -12.27
CA SER A 40 -7.93 -4.14 -13.07
C SER A 40 -8.49 -2.86 -12.45
N ARG A 41 -8.41 -1.75 -13.19
CA ARG A 41 -8.92 -0.44 -12.76
C ARG A 41 -10.42 -0.47 -12.48
N VAL A 42 -11.17 -1.26 -13.26
CA VAL A 42 -12.62 -1.41 -13.12
C VAL A 42 -12.95 -2.14 -11.82
N ASN A 43 -12.32 -3.29 -11.57
CA ASN A 43 -12.57 -4.07 -10.36
C ASN A 43 -12.23 -3.27 -9.11
N GLU A 44 -11.17 -2.47 -9.17
CA GLU A 44 -10.74 -1.65 -8.05
C GLU A 44 -11.72 -0.52 -7.70
N ARG A 45 -12.40 0.04 -8.71
CA ARG A 45 -13.43 1.06 -8.50
C ARG A 45 -14.78 0.49 -8.11
N LYS A 46 -15.15 -0.68 -8.67
CA LYS A 46 -16.45 -1.32 -8.44
C LYS A 46 -16.51 -2.13 -7.14
N SER A 47 -15.38 -2.64 -6.65
CA SER A 47 -15.31 -3.45 -5.43
C SER A 47 -15.54 -2.59 -4.19
N LYS A 48 -16.81 -2.41 -3.82
CA LYS A 48 -17.20 -1.90 -2.51
C LYS A 48 -17.29 -3.07 -1.52
N PRO A 49 -16.87 -2.88 -0.26
CA PRO A 49 -17.12 -3.88 0.78
C PRO A 49 -18.63 -4.03 0.97
N ASP A 50 -19.06 -5.27 1.24
CA ASP A 50 -20.41 -5.51 1.70
C ASP A 50 -20.56 -4.93 3.11
N LYS A 51 -21.36 -3.87 3.25
CA LYS A 51 -21.59 -3.20 4.54
C LYS A 51 -22.22 -4.18 5.54
N ASN A 52 -22.97 -5.17 5.07
CA ASN A 52 -23.66 -6.12 5.94
C ASN A 52 -22.71 -7.15 6.57
N GLN A 53 -21.52 -7.36 5.97
CA GLN A 53 -20.46 -8.19 6.53
C GLN A 53 -19.56 -7.45 7.53
N VAL A 54 -19.73 -6.13 7.68
CA VAL A 54 -18.94 -5.35 8.64
C VAL A 54 -19.36 -5.77 10.05
N PHE A 55 -18.38 -6.19 10.85
CA PHE A 55 -18.49 -6.66 12.24
C PHE A 55 -19.57 -5.96 13.07
N ILE A 56 -19.59 -4.62 13.04
CA ILE A 56 -20.54 -3.79 13.80
C ILE A 56 -21.99 -4.12 13.44
N ASN A 57 -22.27 -4.37 12.15
CA ASN A 57 -23.60 -4.70 11.69
C ASN A 57 -23.96 -6.17 12.03
N LYS A 58 -23.00 -7.10 12.01
CA LYS A 58 -23.24 -8.50 12.42
C LYS A 58 -23.56 -8.58 13.93
N ILE A 59 -22.83 -7.83 14.77
CA ILE A 59 -23.13 -7.73 16.20
C ILE A 59 -24.45 -7.01 16.43
N ARG A 60 -24.69 -5.86 15.80
CA ARG A 60 -25.93 -5.09 16.01
C ARG A 60 -27.18 -5.83 15.55
N ASN A 61 -27.08 -6.67 14.52
CA ASN A 61 -28.18 -7.51 14.03
C ASN A 61 -28.47 -8.70 14.95
N ASN A 62 -27.50 -9.16 15.72
CA ASN A 62 -27.72 -10.17 16.74
C ASN A 62 -28.14 -9.44 18.03
N TYR A 63 -29.40 -9.59 18.45
CA TYR A 63 -29.80 -9.10 19.77
C TYR A 63 -28.91 -9.73 20.83
N ILE A 64 -28.18 -8.91 21.59
CA ILE A 64 -27.30 -9.35 22.68
C ILE A 64 -28.05 -10.30 23.62
N ASN A 65 -29.33 -10.04 23.87
CA ASN A 65 -30.20 -10.90 24.68
C ASN A 65 -30.34 -12.32 24.11
N ASN A 66 -30.48 -12.47 22.78
CA ASN A 66 -30.56 -13.79 22.14
C ASN A 66 -29.24 -14.58 22.22
N MET A 67 -28.12 -13.94 22.57
CA MET A 67 -26.84 -14.63 22.77
C MET A 67 -26.75 -15.33 24.13
N PHE A 68 -27.57 -14.97 25.11
CA PHE A 68 -27.52 -15.53 26.46
C PHE A 68 -28.71 -16.47 26.77
N THR A 69 -29.67 -16.59 25.85
CA THR A 69 -30.93 -17.34 26.08
C THR A 69 -30.90 -18.79 25.61
N ASN A 70 -29.95 -19.19 24.75
CA ASN A 70 -29.87 -20.56 24.21
C ASN A 70 -28.80 -21.38 24.93
N TYR A 71 -29.23 -22.27 25.83
CA TYR A 71 -28.34 -23.17 26.58
C TYR A 71 -27.71 -24.28 25.71
N ASP A 72 -28.39 -24.74 24.66
CA ASP A 72 -27.92 -25.87 23.82
C ASP A 72 -26.89 -25.48 22.75
N LYS A 73 -26.78 -24.20 22.44
CA LYS A 73 -25.83 -23.68 21.45
C LYS A 73 -25.31 -22.37 21.97
N ASP A 74 -24.10 -22.35 22.54
CA ASP A 74 -23.44 -21.13 23.00
C ASP A 74 -23.24 -20.18 21.78
N PRO A 75 -24.14 -19.19 21.59
CA PRO A 75 -24.14 -18.34 20.41
C PRO A 75 -22.95 -17.39 20.46
N LEU A 76 -22.50 -17.05 21.67
CA LEU A 76 -21.35 -16.21 21.92
C LEU A 76 -20.06 -16.94 21.55
N ASN A 77 -19.87 -18.18 22.03
CA ASN A 77 -18.68 -18.96 21.67
C ASN A 77 -18.62 -19.24 20.16
N ASN A 78 -19.74 -19.56 19.51
CA ASN A 78 -19.78 -19.71 18.05
C ASN A 78 -19.42 -18.42 17.31
N LEU A 79 -19.89 -17.26 17.80
CA LEU A 79 -19.54 -15.97 17.24
C LEU A 79 -18.05 -15.64 17.47
N LEU A 80 -17.49 -15.98 18.63
CA LEU A 80 -16.07 -15.82 18.93
C LEU A 80 -15.20 -16.73 18.06
N LEU A 81 -15.61 -17.98 17.81
CA LEU A 81 -14.95 -18.90 16.89
C LEU A 81 -15.06 -18.42 15.42
N ASP A 82 -16.15 -17.78 15.02
CA ASP A 82 -16.28 -17.11 13.72
C ASP A 82 -15.28 -15.94 13.58
N LEU A 83 -15.01 -15.21 14.67
CA LEU A 83 -14.13 -14.04 14.69
C LEU A 83 -12.65 -14.40 14.80
N PHE A 84 -12.36 -15.36 15.67
CA PHE A 84 -11.04 -15.88 15.98
C PHE A 84 -11.05 -17.39 15.72
N PRO A 85 -11.16 -17.81 14.44
CA PRO A 85 -11.17 -19.22 14.10
C PRO A 85 -9.93 -19.90 14.66
N SER A 86 -10.14 -21.08 15.24
CA SER A 86 -9.05 -21.92 15.71
C SER A 86 -8.08 -22.19 14.56
N ILE A 87 -6.79 -22.28 14.87
CA ILE A 87 -5.70 -22.46 13.88
C ILE A 87 -5.97 -23.65 12.94
N TYR A 88 -6.73 -24.64 13.43
CA TYR A 88 -7.02 -25.90 12.75
C TYR A 88 -8.19 -25.82 11.74
N ASN A 89 -9.12 -24.86 11.86
CA ASN A 89 -10.36 -24.79 11.06
C ASN A 89 -10.45 -23.55 10.15
N LEU A 90 -9.34 -23.19 9.50
CA LEU A 90 -9.33 -22.05 8.58
C LEU A 90 -9.72 -22.50 7.16
N GLU A 91 -10.91 -22.13 6.72
CA GLU A 91 -11.37 -22.35 5.35
C GLU A 91 -11.73 -21.03 4.65
N ILE A 92 -11.39 -20.92 3.35
CA ILE A 92 -11.91 -19.86 2.50
C ILE A 92 -12.88 -20.45 1.48
N THR A 93 -14.11 -19.96 1.52
CA THR A 93 -15.11 -20.26 0.50
C THR A 93 -14.91 -19.32 -0.70
N LYS A 94 -14.68 -19.88 -1.89
CA LYS A 94 -14.67 -19.12 -3.14
C LYS A 94 -15.96 -19.40 -3.90
N LYS A 95 -16.82 -18.40 -3.98
CA LYS A 95 -18.00 -18.42 -4.84
C LYS A 95 -17.59 -18.07 -6.28
N LYS A 96 -17.76 -19.01 -7.20
CA LYS A 96 -17.72 -18.75 -8.66
C LYS A 96 -19.15 -18.81 -9.19
N ARG A 97 -19.35 -18.33 -10.42
CA ARG A 97 -20.69 -18.28 -11.06
C ARG A 97 -21.44 -19.63 -11.06
N ARG A 98 -20.76 -20.77 -11.04
CA ARG A 98 -21.36 -22.12 -11.16
C ARG A 98 -21.14 -23.04 -9.96
N TYR A 99 -20.26 -22.70 -9.02
CA TYR A 99 -19.99 -23.55 -7.87
C TYR A 99 -19.34 -22.77 -6.73
N THR A 100 -19.51 -23.30 -5.52
CA THR A 100 -18.80 -22.89 -4.31
C THR A 100 -17.78 -23.95 -3.95
N ARG A 101 -16.52 -23.55 -3.75
CA ARG A 101 -15.47 -24.48 -3.32
C ARG A 101 -14.77 -23.94 -2.09
N ASN A 102 -14.63 -24.81 -1.09
CA ASN A 102 -13.91 -24.55 0.13
C ASN A 102 -12.45 -24.99 -0.05
N TYR A 103 -11.54 -24.21 0.52
CA TYR A 103 -10.12 -24.51 0.53
C TYR A 103 -9.60 -24.33 1.94
N SER A 104 -8.84 -25.32 2.44
CA SER A 104 -8.08 -25.16 3.66
C SER A 104 -7.04 -24.04 3.50
N LEU A 105 -6.83 -23.29 4.56
CA LEU A 105 -6.00 -22.11 4.59
C LEU A 105 -4.96 -22.24 5.71
N SER A 106 -3.69 -21.96 5.43
CA SER A 106 -2.70 -21.87 6.49
C SER A 106 -2.91 -20.61 7.35
N LEU A 107 -2.56 -20.68 8.63
CA LEU A 107 -2.57 -19.53 9.54
C LEU A 107 -1.77 -18.35 8.98
N THR A 108 -0.61 -18.62 8.40
CA THR A 108 0.23 -17.60 7.76
C THR A 108 -0.51 -16.85 6.66
N LYS A 109 -1.28 -17.55 5.83
CA LYS A 109 -2.04 -16.96 4.74
C LYS A 109 -3.28 -16.23 5.24
N TYR A 110 -3.89 -16.69 6.33
CA TYR A 110 -4.94 -15.96 7.03
C TYR A 110 -4.43 -14.59 7.49
N ILE A 111 -3.32 -14.57 8.24
CA ILE A 111 -2.69 -13.34 8.75
C ILE A 111 -2.28 -12.42 7.59
N LEU A 112 -1.66 -12.95 6.53
CA LEU A 112 -1.27 -12.13 5.38
C LEU A 112 -2.48 -11.54 4.63
N ASN A 113 -3.66 -12.16 4.70
CA ASN A 113 -4.87 -11.61 4.10
C ASN A 113 -5.51 -10.51 4.96
N THR A 114 -5.32 -10.54 6.28
CA THR A 114 -5.85 -9.52 7.20
C THR A 114 -4.97 -8.26 7.21
N LEU A 115 -3.66 -8.41 7.03
CA LEU A 115 -2.72 -7.30 6.96
C LEU A 115 -2.95 -6.44 5.70
N LYS A 116 -3.12 -5.13 5.91
CA LYS A 116 -3.21 -4.13 4.84
C LYS A 116 -1.81 -3.65 4.44
N GLN A 117 -1.70 -3.03 3.26
CA GLN A 117 -0.49 -2.30 2.84
C GLN A 117 0.75 -3.17 2.56
N LEU A 118 0.57 -4.45 2.24
CA LEU A 118 1.67 -5.38 1.97
C LEU A 118 2.32 -5.18 0.61
N ARG A 119 1.56 -4.72 -0.40
CA ARG A 119 2.03 -4.66 -1.78
C ARG A 119 2.24 -3.22 -2.24
N LEU A 120 3.32 -2.98 -2.97
CA LEU A 120 3.58 -1.66 -3.54
C LEU A 120 2.57 -1.38 -4.66
N ARG A 121 1.85 -0.26 -4.54
CA ARG A 121 0.84 0.22 -5.48
C ARG A 121 1.39 1.24 -6.46
N GLY A 122 2.28 2.09 -5.98
CA GLY A 122 2.85 3.14 -6.80
C GLY A 122 4.04 3.81 -6.16
N ILE A 123 4.80 4.51 -6.99
CA ILE A 123 5.95 5.30 -6.60
C ILE A 123 6.01 6.57 -7.44
N ARG A 124 6.31 7.69 -6.82
CA ARG A 124 6.58 8.98 -7.46
C ARG A 124 7.95 9.46 -6.99
N ILE A 125 8.77 9.94 -7.91
CA ILE A 125 10.13 10.39 -7.65
C ILE A 125 10.36 11.74 -8.30
N GLU A 126 11.08 12.60 -7.60
CA GLU A 126 11.37 13.96 -8.02
C GLU A 126 12.81 14.32 -7.69
N ALA A 127 13.49 14.95 -8.63
CA ALA A 127 14.83 15.47 -8.43
C ALA A 127 14.86 16.96 -8.82
N LYS A 128 15.41 17.80 -7.94
CA LYS A 128 15.52 19.25 -8.16
C LYS A 128 16.90 19.75 -7.73
N GLY A 129 17.56 20.59 -8.53
CA GLY A 129 18.80 21.27 -8.12
C GLY A 129 19.84 21.40 -9.24
N ARG A 130 21.10 21.64 -8.89
CA ARG A 130 22.22 21.82 -9.84
C ARG A 130 22.73 20.47 -10.37
N LEU A 131 21.89 19.78 -11.14
CA LEU A 131 22.14 18.45 -11.72
C LEU A 131 22.63 18.51 -13.18
N THR A 132 23.19 19.65 -13.59
CA THR A 132 23.78 19.84 -14.92
C THR A 132 25.11 19.11 -15.06
N LYS A 133 25.49 18.79 -16.31
CA LYS A 133 26.73 18.07 -16.60
C LYS A 133 27.93 18.97 -16.83
N ARG A 134 27.80 20.23 -17.19
CA ARG A 134 28.95 21.12 -17.43
C ARG A 134 29.22 21.92 -16.17
N LEU A 135 30.49 22.23 -15.87
CA LEU A 135 30.87 23.06 -14.72
C LEU A 135 30.63 24.53 -15.05
N THR A 136 29.38 24.91 -15.26
CA THR A 136 28.97 26.26 -15.62
C THR A 136 27.90 26.78 -14.67
N ALA A 137 27.82 28.11 -14.53
CA ALA A 137 26.76 28.79 -13.83
C ALA A 137 25.43 28.64 -14.60
N SER A 138 24.78 27.51 -14.39
CA SER A 138 23.55 27.11 -15.08
C SER A 138 22.39 27.03 -14.08
N ARG A 139 21.17 27.30 -14.59
CA ARG A 139 19.93 27.24 -13.80
C ARG A 139 19.65 25.81 -13.31
N SER A 140 18.89 25.70 -12.22
CA SER A 140 18.52 24.40 -11.63
C SER A 140 17.67 23.55 -12.59
N ILE A 141 17.87 22.24 -12.54
CA ILE A 141 17.05 21.26 -13.27
C ILE A 141 16.01 20.67 -12.32
N PHE A 142 14.78 20.50 -12.81
CA PHE A 142 13.71 19.77 -12.14
C PHE A 142 13.18 18.64 -13.04
N LYS A 143 13.10 17.42 -12.51
CA LYS A 143 12.51 16.26 -13.22
C LYS A 143 11.67 15.39 -12.29
N VAL A 144 10.53 14.95 -12.81
CA VAL A 144 9.57 14.08 -12.11
C VAL A 144 9.33 12.81 -12.91
N ARG A 145 9.17 11.68 -12.23
CA ARG A 145 8.62 10.45 -12.80
C ARG A 145 7.78 9.70 -11.79
N TRP A 146 6.84 8.89 -12.27
CA TRP A 146 6.05 8.00 -11.41
C TRP A 146 5.72 6.69 -12.12
N LYS A 147 5.35 5.68 -11.32
CA LYS A 147 4.81 4.39 -11.75
C LYS A 147 3.68 4.00 -10.80
N GLY A 148 2.52 3.65 -11.32
CA GLY A 148 1.34 3.38 -10.50
C GLY A 148 0.72 4.65 -9.92
N GLY A 149 0.05 4.55 -8.77
CA GLY A 149 -0.63 5.68 -8.12
C GLY A 149 -0.47 5.70 -6.61
N LEU A 150 -0.61 6.90 -6.03
CA LEU A 150 -0.43 7.14 -4.59
C LEU A 150 -1.74 7.21 -3.78
N LYS A 151 -2.90 7.08 -4.45
CA LYS A 151 -4.21 7.16 -3.78
C LYS A 151 -4.44 5.93 -2.90
N ASN A 152 -4.96 6.15 -1.68
CA ASN A 152 -5.54 5.09 -0.86
C ASN A 152 -6.83 4.58 -1.52
N VAL A 153 -6.83 3.35 -1.99
CA VAL A 153 -7.98 2.76 -2.70
C VAL A 153 -9.16 2.52 -1.78
N ASP A 154 -8.89 2.06 -0.56
CA ASP A 154 -9.92 1.66 0.36
C ASP A 154 -10.83 2.84 0.70
N SER A 155 -10.24 4.00 0.99
CA SER A 155 -11.02 5.22 1.20
C SER A 155 -11.49 5.86 -0.10
N SER A 156 -10.61 6.02 -1.10
CA SER A 156 -10.93 6.84 -2.28
C SER A 156 -11.93 6.18 -3.23
N PHE A 157 -11.93 4.85 -3.33
CA PHE A 157 -12.79 4.13 -4.28
C PHE A 157 -13.81 3.23 -3.58
N ARG A 158 -13.41 2.57 -2.49
CA ARG A 158 -14.32 1.65 -1.79
C ARG A 158 -15.19 2.36 -0.74
N GLY A 159 -14.85 3.58 -0.36
CA GLY A 159 -15.60 4.37 0.64
C GLY A 159 -15.40 3.88 2.07
N ILE A 160 -14.32 3.16 2.34
CA ILE A 160 -13.97 2.70 3.70
C ILE A 160 -13.32 3.86 4.45
N SER A 161 -13.75 4.11 5.68
CA SER A 161 -13.08 5.08 6.55
C SER A 161 -11.61 4.70 6.74
N ALA A 162 -10.71 5.64 6.52
CA ALA A 162 -9.28 5.46 6.75
C ALA A 162 -8.83 6.46 7.81
N THR A 163 -8.02 5.98 8.76
CA THR A 163 -7.38 6.84 9.75
C THR A 163 -6.26 7.63 9.10
N MET A 164 -6.17 8.92 9.43
CA MET A 164 -5.08 9.78 8.97
C MET A 164 -3.98 9.78 10.03
N LEU A 165 -2.74 9.55 9.62
CA LEU A 165 -1.58 9.66 10.50
C LEU A 165 -1.28 11.15 10.72
N ARG A 166 -1.12 11.57 11.98
CA ARG A 166 -0.86 12.97 12.36
C ARG A 166 -1.89 13.97 11.80
N GLY A 167 -3.14 13.52 11.57
CA GLY A 167 -4.24 14.34 11.06
C GLY A 167 -4.28 14.56 9.54
N PHE A 168 -3.13 14.56 8.84
CA PHE A 168 -3.09 14.89 7.40
C PHE A 168 -2.32 13.89 6.51
N VAL A 169 -1.55 12.97 7.09
CA VAL A 169 -0.76 11.99 6.33
C VAL A 169 -1.59 10.75 6.05
N LYS A 170 -1.65 10.32 4.79
CA LYS A 170 -2.35 9.08 4.43
C LYS A 170 -1.53 7.88 4.90
N PRO A 171 -2.15 6.87 5.52
CA PRO A 171 -1.43 5.76 6.15
C PRO A 171 -0.73 4.87 5.13
N ASN A 172 -1.21 4.84 3.88
CA ASN A 172 -0.67 4.00 2.82
C ASN A 172 0.47 4.66 2.02
N ILE A 173 0.98 5.83 2.45
CA ILE A 173 2.03 6.58 1.76
C ILE A 173 3.24 6.70 2.68
N ALA A 174 4.42 6.34 2.17
CA ALA A 174 5.69 6.65 2.80
C ALA A 174 6.45 7.70 1.97
N TYR A 175 6.88 8.77 2.63
CA TYR A 175 7.59 9.90 2.02
C TYR A 175 9.01 9.99 2.57
N SER A 176 9.96 10.32 1.69
CA SER A 176 11.34 10.62 2.08
C SER A 176 11.93 11.70 1.18
N LEU A 177 12.75 12.55 1.77
CA LEU A 177 13.52 13.60 1.11
C LEU A 177 14.98 13.50 1.54
N ILE A 178 15.86 13.53 0.55
CA ILE A 178 17.30 13.59 0.79
C ILE A 178 17.89 14.76 0.03
N ASN A 179 18.71 15.52 0.75
CA ASN A 179 19.49 16.61 0.22
C ASN A 179 20.93 16.13 0.05
N SER A 180 21.52 16.42 -1.10
CA SER A 180 22.91 16.06 -1.40
C SER A 180 23.56 17.16 -2.24
N LYS A 181 24.86 17.03 -2.47
CA LYS A 181 25.64 17.98 -3.27
C LYS A 181 26.55 17.25 -4.25
N ASN A 182 26.69 17.83 -5.43
CA ASN A 182 27.71 17.48 -6.42
C ASN A 182 28.66 18.68 -6.60
N ARG A 183 29.64 18.58 -7.52
CA ARG A 183 30.59 19.66 -7.81
C ARG A 183 29.93 20.95 -8.33
N ASN A 184 28.77 20.84 -8.99
CA ASN A 184 28.03 22.00 -9.48
C ASN A 184 27.23 22.68 -8.35
N GLY A 185 26.74 21.93 -7.36
CA GLY A 185 26.08 22.46 -6.18
C GLY A 185 25.07 21.49 -5.58
N ALA A 186 24.14 22.03 -4.79
CA ALA A 186 23.16 21.24 -4.07
C ALA A 186 22.00 20.75 -4.96
N PHE A 187 21.47 19.58 -4.61
CA PHE A 187 20.25 19.03 -5.16
C PHE A 187 19.46 18.25 -4.11
N GLY A 188 18.15 18.16 -4.30
CA GLY A 188 17.24 17.34 -3.50
C GLY A 188 16.62 16.23 -4.34
N PHE A 189 16.43 15.08 -3.70
CA PHE A 189 15.68 13.95 -4.24
C PHE A 189 14.54 13.58 -3.30
N ARG A 190 13.31 13.59 -3.81
CA ARG A 190 12.09 13.23 -3.08
C ARG A 190 11.50 11.97 -3.67
N ALA A 191 10.97 11.11 -2.81
CA ALA A 191 10.16 9.98 -3.26
C ALA A 191 8.93 9.80 -2.36
N TRP A 192 7.85 9.36 -3.00
CA TRP A 192 6.66 8.84 -2.34
C TRP A 192 6.46 7.42 -2.82
N THR A 193 6.33 6.48 -1.91
CA THR A 193 5.85 5.14 -2.21
C THR A 193 4.45 5.00 -1.64
N SER A 194 3.63 4.19 -2.30
CA SER A 194 2.29 3.89 -1.85
C SER A 194 2.06 2.39 -1.86
N THR A 195 1.33 1.93 -0.86
CA THR A 195 1.01 0.53 -0.63
C THR A 195 -0.47 0.24 -0.79
N LYS A 196 -0.79 -1.04 -0.99
CA LYS A 196 -2.11 -1.64 -1.03
C LYS A 196 -2.10 -2.91 -0.20
#